data_AF-A0A090W8Q8-F1
#
_entry.id   AF-A0A090W8Q8-F1
#
_cell.length_a   1.000
_cell.length_b   1.000
_cell.length_c   1.000
_cell.angle_alpha   90.00
_cell.angle_beta   90.00
_cell.angle_gamma   90.00
#
_symmetry.space_group_name_H-M   'P 1'
#
loop_
_entity.id
_entity.type
_entity.pdbx_description
1 polymer ?
#
loop_
_entity_poly.entity_id
_entity_poly.type
_entity_poly.pdbx_seq_one_letter_code
_entity_poly.pdbx_strand_id
1 'polypeptide(L)'
;MKKLTILIIATLSIVLSCKNDTATSKEQFKSFTELLPVRYQKLKEYPLDSLAFPRSVTLSNNTIKKVPSKDWTSGFFAGNLWQIYELTGDEAIKTKPKNGLNL
;
A
#
# COMPACT_ATOMS: atom_id res chain seq x y z
N MET A 1 -10.40 34.70 36.96
CA MET A 1 -10.81 35.13 35.60
C MET A 1 -9.69 34.96 34.57
N LYS A 2 -8.49 35.53 34.76
CA LYS A 2 -7.37 35.42 33.78
C LYS A 2 -6.98 33.98 33.38
N LYS A 3 -6.97 33.03 34.33
CA LYS A 3 -6.68 31.60 34.06
C LYS A 3 -7.74 30.92 33.18
N LEU A 4 -9.00 31.32 33.31
CA LEU A 4 -10.11 30.80 32.50
C LEU A 4 -10.04 31.35 31.07
N THR A 5 -9.67 32.63 30.91
CA THR A 5 -9.46 33.25 29.59
C THR A 5 -8.31 32.59 28.83
N ILE A 6 -7.20 32.26 29.51
CA ILE A 6 -6.06 31.55 28.89
C ILE A 6 -6.46 30.14 28.42
N LEU A 7 -7.27 29.42 29.21
CA LEU A 7 -7.75 28.09 28.84
C LEU A 7 -8.61 28.14 27.57
N ILE A 8 -9.52 29.12 27.47
CA ILE A 8 -10.40 29.31 26.31
C ILE A 8 -9.60 29.60 25.03
N ILE A 9 -8.60 30.48 25.10
CA ILE A 9 -7.74 30.84 23.95
C ILE A 9 -6.89 29.64 23.49
N ALA A 10 -6.40 28.82 24.42
CA ALA A 10 -5.65 27.61 24.11
C ALA A 10 -6.51 26.57 23.38
N THR A 11 -7.74 26.33 23.83
CA THR A 11 -8.68 25.44 23.12
C THR A 11 -9.11 25.96 21.76
N LEU A 12 -9.27 27.28 21.60
CA LEU A 12 -9.68 27.88 20.32
C LEU A 12 -8.55 27.80 19.27
N SER A 13 -7.29 27.85 19.70
CA SER A 13 -6.13 27.70 18.81
C SER A 13 -6.03 26.28 18.20
N ILE A 14 -6.48 25.25 18.92
CA ILE A 14 -6.41 23.85 18.45
C ILE A 14 -7.41 23.58 17.32
N VAL A 15 -8.59 24.22 17.37
CA VAL A 15 -9.65 23.99 16.36
C VAL A 15 -9.42 24.72 15.04
N LEU A 16 -8.54 25.73 15.00
CA LEU A 16 -8.23 26.51 13.80
C LEU A 16 -7.08 25.93 12.95
N SER A 17 -6.46 24.82 13.36
CA SER A 17 -5.32 24.21 12.65
C SER A 17 -5.69 23.34 11.44
N CYS A 18 -6.97 23.29 11.05
CA CYS A 18 -7.41 22.59 9.84
C CYS A 18 -7.07 23.43 8.59
N LYS A 19 -5.91 23.18 7.97
CA LYS A 19 -5.62 23.60 6.60
C LYS A 19 -6.03 22.49 5.63
N ASN A 20 -7.02 22.78 4.79
CA ASN A 20 -7.44 21.89 3.71
C ASN A 20 -6.66 22.29 2.45
N ASP A 21 -5.42 21.82 2.29
CA ASP A 21 -4.64 22.05 1.07
C ASP A 21 -5.14 21.13 -0.06
N THR A 22 -6.25 21.52 -0.69
CA THR A 22 -6.91 20.73 -1.74
C THR A 22 -6.10 20.63 -3.03
N ALA A 23 -5.18 21.57 -3.30
CA ALA A 23 -4.35 21.58 -4.50
C ALA A 23 -3.29 20.45 -4.48
N THR A 24 -2.61 20.27 -3.35
CA THR A 24 -1.63 19.19 -3.14
C THR A 24 -2.27 17.80 -3.31
N SER A 25 -3.51 17.65 -2.84
CA SER A 25 -4.24 16.38 -2.92
C SER A 25 -4.55 15.93 -4.35
N LYS A 26 -4.84 16.87 -5.27
CA LYS A 26 -5.23 16.57 -6.66
C LYS A 26 -4.04 16.13 -7.51
N GLU A 27 -2.91 16.82 -7.40
CA GLU A 27 -1.68 16.45 -8.11
C GLU A 27 -1.12 15.10 -7.63
N GLN A 28 -1.15 14.87 -6.31
CA GLN A 28 -0.72 13.60 -5.73
C GLN A 28 -1.65 12.44 -6.13
N PHE A 29 -2.96 12.69 -6.23
CA PHE A 29 -3.93 11.72 -6.74
C PHE A 29 -3.71 11.40 -8.22
N LYS A 30 -3.46 12.42 -9.06
CA LYS A 30 -3.16 12.23 -10.49
C LYS A 30 -1.92 11.36 -10.69
N SER A 31 -0.82 11.69 -10.00
CA SER A 31 0.40 10.87 -10.02
C SER A 31 0.14 9.43 -9.56
N PHE A 32 -0.67 9.24 -8.52
CA PHE A 32 -1.05 7.91 -8.05
C PHE A 32 -1.83 7.12 -9.11
N THR A 33 -2.80 7.75 -9.78
CA THR A 33 -3.60 7.10 -10.82
C THR A 33 -2.78 6.64 -12.03
N GLU A 34 -1.70 7.36 -12.38
CA GLU A 34 -0.80 6.97 -13.47
C GLU A 34 0.14 5.83 -13.08
N LEU A 35 0.60 5.79 -11.82
CA LEU A 35 1.55 4.79 -11.33
C LEU A 35 0.90 3.46 -10.92
N LEU A 36 -0.37 3.49 -10.55
CA LEU A 36 -1.12 2.32 -10.08
C LEU A 36 -1.13 1.17 -11.10
N PRO A 37 -1.51 1.38 -12.38
CA PRO A 37 -1.52 0.30 -13.38
C PRO A 37 -0.14 -0.36 -13.53
N VAL A 38 0.93 0.45 -13.54
CA VAL A 38 2.31 -0.07 -13.66
C VAL A 38 2.68 -0.94 -12.46
N ARG A 39 2.31 -0.53 -11.24
CA ARG A 39 2.53 -1.33 -10.03
C ARG A 39 1.75 -2.64 -10.07
N TYR A 40 0.50 -2.60 -10.51
CA TYR A 40 -0.35 -3.79 -10.62
C TYR A 40 0.21 -4.78 -11.64
N GLN A 41 0.67 -4.30 -12.79
CA GLN A 41 1.33 -5.18 -13.77
C GLN A 41 2.60 -5.82 -13.18
N LYS A 42 3.45 -5.06 -12.49
CA LYS A 42 4.64 -5.63 -11.82
C LYS A 42 4.29 -6.71 -10.79
N LEU A 43 3.25 -6.51 -9.98
CA LEU A 43 2.75 -7.50 -9.02
C LEU A 43 2.17 -8.73 -9.73
N LYS A 44 1.38 -8.51 -10.78
CA LYS A 44 0.77 -9.55 -11.61
C LYS A 44 1.82 -10.39 -12.35
N GLU A 45 2.94 -9.81 -12.77
CA GLU A 45 4.01 -10.51 -13.48
C GLU A 45 5.04 -11.17 -12.55
N TYR A 46 5.06 -10.80 -11.27
CA TYR A 46 6.01 -11.36 -10.31
C TYR A 46 5.91 -12.89 -10.25
N PRO A 47 7.04 -13.64 -10.31
CA PRO A 47 7.01 -15.10 -10.32
C PRO A 47 6.45 -15.65 -9.01
N LEU A 48 5.55 -16.63 -9.11
CA LEU A 48 4.99 -17.33 -7.94
C LEU A 48 5.95 -18.45 -7.52
N ASP A 49 6.40 -18.40 -6.27
CA ASP A 49 7.26 -19.41 -5.66
C ASP A 49 6.87 -19.57 -4.18
N SER A 50 6.42 -20.77 -3.78
CA SER A 50 6.00 -21.12 -2.40
C SER A 50 7.10 -20.91 -1.37
N LEU A 51 8.34 -20.91 -1.82
CA LEU A 51 9.50 -20.81 -0.95
C LEU A 51 10.06 -19.39 -0.92
N ALA A 52 9.54 -18.47 -1.75
CA ALA A 52 10.20 -17.20 -2.02
C ALA A 52 9.25 -16.02 -2.30
N PHE A 53 8.40 -15.69 -1.31
CA PHE A 53 7.52 -14.51 -1.32
C PHE A 53 8.30 -13.20 -1.12
N PRO A 54 7.95 -12.11 -1.82
CA PRO A 54 8.61 -10.82 -1.65
C PRO A 54 8.27 -10.17 -0.31
N ARG A 55 9.29 -9.79 0.48
CA ARG A 55 9.13 -9.12 1.78
C ARG A 55 9.55 -7.65 1.77
N SER A 56 10.68 -7.34 1.13
CA SER A 56 11.22 -5.97 1.10
C SER A 56 12.19 -5.79 -0.07
N VAL A 57 12.55 -4.53 -0.36
CA VAL A 57 13.55 -4.19 -1.37
C VAL A 57 14.76 -3.55 -0.69
N THR A 58 15.95 -3.98 -1.08
CA THR A 58 17.21 -3.29 -0.76
C THR A 58 17.46 -2.21 -1.81
N LEU A 59 17.41 -0.94 -1.42
CA LEU A 59 17.46 0.18 -2.36
C LEU A 59 18.82 0.35 -3.05
N SER A 60 19.93 -0.05 -2.40
CA SER A 60 21.27 0.12 -2.97
C SER A 60 21.53 -0.70 -4.23
N ASN A 61 20.84 -1.85 -4.37
CA ASN A 61 21.05 -2.78 -5.48
C ASN A 61 19.73 -3.30 -6.08
N ASN A 62 18.59 -2.71 -5.72
CA ASN A 62 17.25 -3.10 -6.14
C ASN A 62 16.94 -4.60 -5.95
N THR A 63 17.57 -5.25 -4.97
CA THR A 63 17.32 -6.68 -4.69
C THR A 63 16.07 -6.87 -3.86
N ILE A 64 15.27 -7.87 -4.23
CA ILE A 64 14.05 -8.24 -3.49
C ILE A 64 14.43 -9.32 -2.47
N LYS A 65 14.26 -8.99 -1.18
CA LYS A 65 14.35 -9.97 -0.09
C LYS A 65 13.13 -10.87 -0.14
N LYS A 66 13.38 -12.18 -0.20
CA LYS A 66 12.33 -13.20 -0.27
C LYS A 66 12.25 -14.01 1.03
N VAL A 67 11.08 -14.55 1.33
CA VAL A 67 10.81 -15.35 2.53
C VAL A 67 9.90 -16.55 2.21
N PRO A 68 9.96 -17.66 2.96
CA PRO A 68 9.05 -18.79 2.78
C PRO A 68 7.64 -18.46 3.27
N SER A 69 6.64 -19.22 2.82
CA SER A 69 5.20 -19.03 3.16
C SER A 69 4.90 -18.88 4.67
N LYS A 70 5.70 -19.51 5.54
CA LYS A 70 5.54 -19.45 7.00
C LYS A 70 5.91 -18.10 7.63
N ASP A 71 6.60 -17.22 6.90
CA ASP A 71 6.93 -15.89 7.40
C ASP A 71 5.64 -15.06 7.51
N TRP A 72 5.48 -14.32 8.61
CA TRP A 72 4.28 -13.53 8.90
C TRP A 72 3.95 -12.49 7.82
N THR A 73 4.92 -12.10 6.97
CA THR A 73 4.72 -11.16 5.87
C THR A 73 4.25 -11.79 4.56
N SER A 74 4.27 -13.13 4.44
CA SER A 74 3.99 -13.81 3.17
C SER A 74 2.58 -13.56 2.65
N GLY A 75 1.61 -13.36 3.56
CA GLY A 75 0.22 -13.07 3.21
C GLY A 75 0.02 -11.73 2.48
N PHE A 76 0.93 -10.76 2.63
CA PHE A 76 0.78 -9.46 2.00
C PHE A 76 0.80 -9.55 0.47
N PHE A 77 1.66 -10.39 -0.09
CA PHE A 77 1.74 -10.54 -1.54
C PHE A 77 0.45 -11.10 -2.13
N ALA A 78 -0.10 -12.16 -1.53
CA ALA A 78 -1.39 -12.73 -1.92
C ALA A 78 -2.54 -11.73 -1.74
N GLY A 79 -2.54 -10.97 -0.63
CA GLY A 79 -3.53 -9.92 -0.38
C GLY A 79 -3.51 -8.81 -1.44
N ASN A 80 -2.34 -8.40 -1.91
CA ASN A 80 -2.24 -7.42 -3.00
C ASN A 80 -2.81 -7.97 -4.31
N LEU A 81 -2.58 -9.25 -4.63
CA LEU A 81 -3.19 -9.86 -5.81
C LEU A 81 -4.72 -9.84 -5.72
N TRP A 82 -5.30 -10.18 -4.56
CA TRP A 82 -6.74 -10.08 -4.33
C TRP A 82 -7.27 -8.65 -4.44
N GLN A 83 -6.56 -7.68 -3.88
CA GLN A 83 -6.92 -6.27 -4.03
C GLN A 83 -6.92 -5.83 -5.49
N ILE A 84 -5.93 -6.25 -6.29
CA ILE A 84 -5.92 -5.96 -7.73
C ILE A 84 -7.14 -6.61 -8.40
N TYR A 85 -7.49 -7.84 -8.05
CA TYR A 85 -8.70 -8.49 -8.56
C TYR A 85 -9.97 -7.70 -8.21
N GLU A 86 -10.15 -7.29 -6.96
CA GLU A 86 -11.32 -6.52 -6.53
C GLU A 86 -11.43 -5.17 -7.26
N LEU A 87 -10.30 -4.53 -7.54
CA LEU A 87 -10.27 -3.22 -8.21
C LEU A 87 -10.43 -3.31 -9.73
N THR A 88 -9.99 -4.41 -10.36
CA THR A 88 -9.91 -4.53 -11.83
C THR A 88 -10.86 -5.55 -12.44
N GLY A 89 -11.36 -6.50 -11.65
CA GLY A 89 -12.13 -7.65 -12.13
C GLY A 89 -11.31 -8.66 -12.96
N ASP A 90 -9.97 -8.55 -12.99
CA ASP A 90 -9.12 -9.41 -13.83
C ASP A 90 -9.05 -10.86 -13.30
N GLU A 91 -9.86 -11.72 -13.90
CA GLU A 91 -9.95 -13.15 -13.56
C GLU A 91 -8.63 -13.92 -13.74
N ALA A 92 -7.67 -13.41 -14.54
CA ALA A 92 -6.36 -14.04 -14.71
C ALA A 92 -5.56 -14.11 -13.41
N ILE A 93 -5.88 -13.26 -12.43
CA ILE A 93 -5.24 -13.25 -11.11
C ILE A 93 -5.63 -14.51 -10.32
N LYS A 94 -6.87 -15.00 -10.45
CA LYS A 94 -7.34 -16.20 -9.76
C LYS A 94 -6.77 -17.49 -10.32
N THR A 95 -6.56 -17.52 -11.64
CA THR A 95 -6.10 -18.70 -12.37
C THR A 95 -4.59 -18.80 -12.48
N LYS A 96 -3.84 -17.82 -11.95
CA LYS A 96 -2.37 -17.85 -12.00
C LYS A 96 -1.87 -19.13 -11.31
N PRO A 97 -0.97 -19.91 -11.94
CA PRO A 97 -0.67 -21.27 -11.50
C PRO A 97 -0.27 -21.30 -10.04
N LYS A 98 -1.06 -22.01 -9.22
CA LYS A 98 -0.81 -22.24 -7.79
C LYS A 98 0.36 -23.19 -7.52
N ASN A 99 1.24 -23.42 -8.51
CA ASN A 99 2.35 -24.39 -8.46
C ASN A 99 3.39 -24.08 -7.37
N GLY A 100 3.24 -22.95 -6.67
CA GLY A 100 3.95 -22.60 -5.44
C GLY A 100 3.04 -21.93 -4.41
N LEU A 101 1.76 -22.25 -4.34
CA LEU A 101 0.84 -21.74 -3.32
C LEU A 101 0.07 -22.93 -2.75
N ASN A 102 0.76 -23.77 -1.96
CA ASN A 102 0.08 -24.60 -0.98
C ASN A 102 -0.41 -23.68 0.14
N LEU A 103 -1.55 -23.01 -0.10
CA LEU A 103 -2.34 -22.34 0.93
C LEU A 103 -3.16 -23.38 1.69
#